data_AF-A0A5N6AR95-F1
#
_entry.id   AF-A0A5N6AR95-F1
#
_cell.length_a   1.000
_cell.length_b   1.000
_cell.length_c   1.000
_cell.angle_alpha   90.00
_cell.angle_beta   90.00
_cell.angle_gamma   90.00
#
_symmetry.space_group_name_H-M   'P 1'
#
loop_
_entity.id
_entity.type
_entity.pdbx_description
1 polymer ?
#
loop_
_entity_poly.entity_id
_entity_poly.type
_entity_poly.pdbx_seq_one_letter_code
_entity_poly.pdbx_strand_id
1 'polypeptide(L)'
;MLAALIRAAHPQLAEAVTLTEITDQVRLRKKSGPDLSRAVGALVRKAFGKARLKEGVLAGIVIHEDMDDCVGPSYDSVRRAVSAVLARESDGVSTVYALAAAESEAWLLLFPDAFPLHRPTWRIPKQLQGKDTGRRRNPKEDLMSVLKNPSFRESDGPEVLARGLANGLLDKPNGSNRSYNEFIGDLTRWEIPR
;
A
#
# COMPACT_ATOMS: atom_id res chain seq x y z
N MET A 1 4.46 -2.70 5.52
CA MET A 1 3.01 -2.70 5.22
C MET A 1 2.69 -3.42 3.90
N LEU A 2 3.10 -2.87 2.75
CA LEU A 2 2.77 -3.41 1.42
C LEU A 2 3.06 -4.90 1.22
N ALA A 3 4.22 -5.40 1.67
CA ALA A 3 4.61 -6.79 1.43
C ALA A 3 3.58 -7.79 1.96
N ALA A 4 2.96 -7.52 3.12
CA ALA A 4 1.91 -8.38 3.67
C ALA A 4 0.64 -8.36 2.82
N LEU A 5 0.24 -7.17 2.33
CA LEU A 5 -0.91 -7.01 1.45
C LEU A 5 -0.68 -7.69 0.09
N ILE A 6 0.52 -7.58 -0.48
CA ILE A 6 0.89 -8.26 -1.72
C ILE A 6 0.81 -9.77 -1.56
N ARG A 7 1.38 -10.32 -0.48
CA ARG A 7 1.33 -11.75 -0.18
C ARG A 7 -0.10 -12.28 -0.01
N ALA A 8 -0.98 -11.49 0.59
CA ALA A 8 -2.39 -11.86 0.75
C ALA A 8 -3.15 -11.83 -0.59
N ALA A 9 -2.94 -10.78 -1.39
CA ALA A 9 -3.73 -10.52 -2.59
C ALA A 9 -3.24 -11.26 -3.83
N HIS A 10 -1.94 -11.55 -3.91
CA HIS A 10 -1.32 -12.25 -5.05
C HIS A 10 -0.24 -13.23 -4.55
N PRO A 11 -0.63 -14.32 -3.86
CA PRO A 11 0.31 -15.23 -3.22
C PRO A 11 1.26 -15.89 -4.23
N GLN A 12 0.77 -16.26 -5.41
CA GLN A 12 1.59 -16.88 -6.46
C GLN A 12 2.69 -15.93 -6.97
N LEU A 13 2.37 -14.65 -7.17
CA LEU A 13 3.38 -13.64 -7.49
C LEU A 13 4.41 -13.54 -6.36
N ALA A 14 3.95 -13.49 -5.11
CA ALA A 14 4.83 -13.33 -3.95
C ALA A 14 5.72 -14.57 -3.65
N GLU A 15 5.35 -15.74 -4.17
CA GLU A 15 6.17 -16.96 -4.16
C GLU A 15 7.19 -16.97 -5.31
N ALA A 16 6.82 -16.43 -6.47
CA ALA A 16 7.68 -16.38 -7.65
C ALA A 16 8.79 -15.30 -7.58
N VAL A 17 8.68 -14.33 -6.67
CA VAL A 17 9.61 -13.19 -6.60
C VAL A 17 10.18 -12.95 -5.21
N THR A 18 11.38 -12.36 -5.17
CA THR A 18 11.92 -11.80 -3.92
C THR A 18 11.46 -10.35 -3.73
N LEU A 19 10.56 -10.12 -2.78
CA LEU A 19 10.15 -8.76 -2.40
C LEU A 19 11.32 -8.03 -1.72
N THR A 20 11.75 -6.92 -2.32
CA THR A 20 12.84 -6.08 -1.80
C THR A 20 12.33 -4.67 -1.55
N GLU A 21 12.47 -4.19 -0.33
CA GLU A 21 12.08 -2.83 0.04
C GLU A 21 13.13 -1.79 -0.39
N ILE A 22 12.65 -0.64 -0.85
CA ILE A 22 13.43 0.57 -1.07
C ILE A 22 12.80 1.66 -0.20
N THR A 23 13.52 2.10 0.83
CA THR A 23 13.03 3.03 1.86
C THR A 23 13.16 4.51 1.46
N ASP A 24 13.25 4.79 0.16
CA ASP A 24 13.39 6.16 -0.32
C ASP A 24 12.10 6.94 -0.08
N GLN A 25 12.24 8.22 0.22
CA GLN A 25 11.06 9.07 0.34
C GLN A 25 10.41 9.27 -1.04
N VAL A 26 9.18 8.79 -1.17
CA VAL A 26 8.33 8.97 -2.35
C VAL A 26 7.45 10.19 -2.16
N ARG A 27 7.49 11.12 -3.12
CA ARG A 27 6.63 12.32 -3.17
C ARG A 27 6.14 12.57 -4.60
N LEU A 28 5.63 11.55 -5.28
CA LEU A 28 5.23 11.65 -6.68
C LEU A 28 3.95 12.47 -6.82
N ARG A 29 3.01 12.38 -5.87
CA ARG A 29 1.75 13.15 -5.91
C ARG A 29 1.96 14.68 -5.96
N LYS A 30 3.09 15.16 -5.45
CA LYS A 30 3.46 16.59 -5.40
C LYS A 30 4.22 17.06 -6.64
N LYS A 31 4.39 16.21 -7.65
CA LYS A 31 5.17 16.50 -8.86
C LYS A 31 4.28 16.43 -10.10
N SER A 32 4.66 17.17 -11.13
CA SER A 32 3.99 17.17 -12.42
C SER A 32 4.99 17.26 -13.57
N GLY A 33 4.53 16.94 -14.78
CA GLY A 33 5.29 17.14 -16.02
C GLY A 33 6.70 16.52 -16.01
N PRO A 34 7.73 17.28 -16.42
CA PRO A 34 9.12 16.79 -16.45
C PRO A 34 9.66 16.36 -15.07
N ASP A 35 9.24 17.02 -14.00
CA ASP A 35 9.73 16.71 -12.65
C ASP A 35 9.18 15.39 -12.13
N LEU A 36 7.91 15.09 -12.43
CA LEU A 36 7.32 13.78 -12.14
C LEU A 36 8.05 12.69 -12.92
N SER A 37 8.28 12.92 -14.22
CA SER A 37 8.97 11.97 -15.10
C SER A 37 10.39 11.68 -14.60
N ARG A 38 11.14 12.72 -14.22
CA ARG A 38 12.48 12.58 -13.63
C ARG A 38 12.47 11.77 -12.33
N ALA A 39 11.51 12.03 -11.44
CA ALA A 39 11.40 11.34 -10.17
C ALA A 39 11.04 9.86 -10.34
N VAL A 40 10.08 9.56 -11.21
CA VAL A 40 9.71 8.17 -11.55
C VAL A 40 10.90 7.44 -12.17
N GLY A 41 11.55 8.02 -13.18
CA GLY A 41 12.71 7.39 -13.82
C GLY A 41 13.85 7.12 -12.83
N ALA A 42 14.04 7.97 -11.81
CA ALA A 42 15.01 7.72 -10.75
C ALA A 42 14.65 6.50 -9.89
N LEU A 43 13.38 6.35 -9.51
CA LEU A 43 12.88 5.18 -8.78
C LEU A 43 13.03 3.89 -9.58
N VAL A 44 12.66 3.93 -10.87
CA VAL A 44 12.80 2.78 -11.79
C VAL A 44 14.27 2.35 -11.89
N ARG A 45 15.18 3.28 -12.18
CA ARG A 45 16.63 2.98 -12.24
C ARG A 45 17.15 2.40 -10.93
N LYS A 46 16.65 2.89 -9.79
CA LYS A 46 17.04 2.35 -8.48
C LYS A 46 16.53 0.92 -8.28
N ALA A 47 15.30 0.62 -8.69
CA ALA A 47 14.75 -0.73 -8.66
C ALA A 47 15.59 -1.71 -9.50
N PHE A 48 15.95 -1.33 -10.73
CA PHE A 48 16.87 -2.11 -11.56
C PHE A 48 18.24 -2.32 -10.89
N GLY A 49 18.81 -1.25 -10.32
CA GLY A 49 20.06 -1.35 -9.58
C GLY A 49 19.98 -2.32 -8.40
N LYS A 50 18.87 -2.32 -7.65
CA LYS A 50 18.63 -3.24 -6.53
C LYS A 50 18.44 -4.69 -6.98
N ALA A 51 17.73 -4.93 -8.09
CA ALA A 51 17.62 -6.26 -8.68
C ALA A 51 19.00 -6.80 -9.07
N ARG A 52 19.81 -5.99 -9.77
CA ARG A 52 21.18 -6.35 -10.17
C ARG A 52 22.09 -6.65 -8.98
N LEU A 53 22.00 -5.87 -7.90
CA LEU A 53 22.78 -6.12 -6.66
C LEU A 53 22.39 -7.42 -5.96
N LYS A 54 21.20 -7.95 -6.24
CA LYS A 54 20.71 -9.24 -5.74
C LYS A 54 20.84 -10.35 -6.79
N GLU A 55 21.61 -10.11 -7.85
CA GLU A 55 21.81 -11.06 -8.96
C GLU A 55 20.49 -11.53 -9.61
N GLY A 56 19.45 -10.69 -9.54
CA GLY A 56 18.12 -10.99 -10.07
C GLY A 56 17.70 -10.08 -11.22
N VAL A 57 16.63 -10.48 -11.91
CA VAL A 57 15.91 -9.65 -12.90
C VAL A 57 14.79 -8.91 -12.18
N LEU A 58 14.57 -7.64 -12.55
CA LEU A 58 13.48 -6.86 -11.98
C LEU A 58 12.13 -7.38 -12.49
N ALA A 59 11.39 -8.08 -11.63
CA ALA A 59 10.03 -8.53 -11.93
C ALA A 59 9.03 -7.36 -12.01
N GLY A 60 9.21 -6.35 -11.16
CA GLY A 60 8.51 -5.07 -11.25
C GLY A 60 8.50 -4.25 -9.98
N ILE A 61 7.65 -3.22 -9.94
CA ILE A 61 7.72 -2.17 -8.93
C ILE A 61 6.33 -1.88 -8.35
N VAL A 62 6.20 -1.97 -7.03
CA VAL A 62 5.06 -1.40 -6.30
C VAL A 62 5.53 -0.14 -5.57
N ILE A 63 4.86 0.98 -5.81
CA ILE A 63 5.14 2.25 -5.13
C ILE A 63 3.98 2.59 -4.22
N HIS A 64 4.27 2.80 -2.94
CA HIS A 64 3.29 3.29 -1.97
C HIS A 64 3.51 4.77 -1.68
N GLU A 65 2.41 5.51 -1.60
CA GLU A 65 2.38 6.92 -1.19
C GLU A 65 1.05 7.21 -0.51
N ASP A 66 1.06 8.02 0.55
CA ASP A 66 -0.14 8.54 1.20
C ASP A 66 -0.62 9.81 0.48
N MET A 67 -1.94 9.91 0.27
CA MET A 67 -2.54 11.05 -0.41
C MET A 67 -2.63 12.29 0.49
N ASP A 68 -2.79 12.10 1.81
CA ASP A 68 -3.18 13.10 2.81
C ASP A 68 -4.60 13.67 2.59
N ASP A 69 -5.39 13.07 1.69
CA ASP A 69 -6.76 13.49 1.38
C ASP A 69 -7.62 12.29 0.96
N CYS A 70 -8.93 12.36 1.20
CA CYS A 70 -9.89 11.33 0.82
C CYS A 70 -9.98 11.17 -0.70
N VAL A 71 -10.63 10.10 -1.15
CA VAL A 71 -10.94 9.92 -2.57
C VAL A 71 -11.79 11.08 -3.11
N GLY A 72 -11.43 11.57 -4.30
CA GLY A 72 -12.04 12.72 -4.95
C GLY A 72 -11.29 13.14 -6.23
N PRO A 73 -11.63 14.28 -6.84
CA PRO A 73 -11.03 14.71 -8.10
C PRO A 73 -9.50 14.87 -8.05
N SER A 74 -8.96 15.34 -6.93
CA SER A 74 -7.51 15.46 -6.68
C SER A 74 -6.84 14.09 -6.70
N TYR A 75 -7.38 13.13 -5.93
CA TYR A 75 -6.93 11.75 -5.88
C TYR A 75 -6.97 11.10 -7.28
N ASP A 76 -8.07 11.25 -8.02
CA ASP A 76 -8.23 10.67 -9.35
C ASP A 76 -7.22 11.24 -10.35
N SER A 77 -6.98 12.55 -10.30
CA SER A 77 -5.99 13.23 -11.14
C SER A 77 -4.57 12.73 -10.84
N VAL A 78 -4.20 12.69 -9.56
CA VAL A 78 -2.88 12.22 -9.10
C VAL A 78 -2.67 10.77 -9.51
N ARG A 79 -3.60 9.87 -9.16
CA ARG A 79 -3.50 8.44 -9.47
C ARG A 79 -3.30 8.23 -10.96
N ARG A 80 -4.12 8.87 -11.80
CA ARG A 80 -4.01 8.76 -13.26
C ARG A 80 -2.67 9.28 -13.78
N ALA A 81 -2.26 10.47 -13.36
CA ALA A 81 -1.03 11.10 -13.84
C ALA A 81 0.21 10.28 -13.45
N VAL A 82 0.31 9.85 -12.19
CA VAL A 82 1.46 9.07 -11.71
C VAL A 82 1.48 7.68 -12.34
N SER A 83 0.36 6.97 -12.42
CA SER A 83 0.31 5.66 -13.07
C SER A 83 0.66 5.72 -14.56
N ALA A 84 0.22 6.77 -15.27
CA ALA A 84 0.57 6.96 -16.68
C ALA A 84 2.08 7.20 -16.88
N VAL A 85 2.70 7.99 -16.01
CA VAL A 85 4.15 8.20 -16.06
C VAL A 85 4.90 6.93 -15.66
N LEU A 86 4.45 6.19 -14.64
CA LEU A 86 5.04 4.91 -14.27
C LEU A 86 5.07 3.93 -15.43
N ALA A 87 3.93 3.73 -16.09
CA ALA A 87 3.83 2.83 -17.24
C ALA A 87 4.75 3.25 -18.41
N ARG A 88 4.96 4.56 -18.60
CA ARG A 88 5.84 5.07 -19.66
C ARG A 88 7.32 4.90 -19.33
N GLU A 89 7.72 5.18 -18.09
CA GLU A 89 9.12 5.19 -17.68
C GLU A 89 9.64 3.80 -17.25
N SER A 90 8.78 2.80 -17.10
CA SER A 90 9.15 1.45 -16.64
C SER A 90 9.55 0.48 -17.75
N ASP A 91 9.48 0.87 -19.02
CA ASP A 91 9.95 0.10 -20.19
C ASP A 91 9.55 -1.39 -20.17
N GLY A 92 8.23 -1.65 -20.12
CA GLY A 92 7.68 -3.01 -20.13
C GLY A 92 7.72 -3.75 -18.79
N VAL A 93 8.32 -3.15 -17.76
CA VAL A 93 8.25 -3.67 -16.39
C VAL A 93 6.90 -3.32 -15.77
N SER A 94 6.26 -4.30 -15.14
CA SER A 94 4.99 -4.11 -14.43
C SER A 94 5.16 -3.15 -13.25
N THR A 95 4.22 -2.21 -13.13
CA THR A 95 4.20 -1.21 -12.06
C THR A 95 2.82 -1.09 -11.43
N VAL A 96 2.78 -0.94 -10.11
CA VAL A 96 1.55 -0.67 -9.37
C VAL A 96 1.75 0.55 -8.48
N TYR A 97 0.81 1.51 -8.56
CA TYR A 97 0.78 2.67 -7.68
C TYR A 97 -0.26 2.50 -6.57
N ALA A 98 0.24 2.18 -5.38
CA ALA A 98 -0.50 2.00 -4.16
C ALA A 98 -0.69 3.35 -3.43
N LEU A 99 -1.48 4.23 -4.03
CA LEU A 99 -1.84 5.53 -3.45
C LEU A 99 -2.92 5.34 -2.37
N ALA A 100 -2.57 5.45 -1.09
CA ALA A 100 -3.54 5.33 -0.01
C ALA A 100 -4.36 6.63 0.14
N ALA A 101 -5.68 6.53 0.02
CA ALA A 101 -6.57 7.65 0.31
C ALA A 101 -6.52 7.97 1.81
N ALA A 102 -6.45 9.27 2.12
CA ALA A 102 -6.01 9.81 3.40
C ALA A 102 -4.61 9.31 3.77
N GLU A 103 -4.52 8.15 4.41
CA GLU A 103 -3.27 7.54 4.88
C GLU A 103 -3.40 6.02 4.85
N SER A 104 -2.26 5.32 4.87
CA SER A 104 -2.20 3.86 4.91
C SER A 104 -2.96 3.22 6.08
N GLU A 105 -3.13 3.94 7.20
CA GLU A 105 -3.95 3.56 8.35
C GLU A 105 -5.43 3.35 7.99
N ALA A 106 -5.94 4.03 6.95
CA ALA A 106 -7.27 3.76 6.43
C ALA A 106 -7.40 2.33 5.90
N TRP A 107 -6.33 1.74 5.35
CA TRP A 107 -6.32 0.34 4.92
C TRP A 107 -6.26 -0.61 6.11
N LEU A 108 -5.55 -0.25 7.19
CA LEU A 108 -5.52 -1.07 8.42
C LEU A 108 -6.91 -1.26 9.02
N LEU A 109 -7.75 -0.21 8.98
CA LEU A 109 -9.12 -0.27 9.49
C LEU A 109 -10.02 -1.28 8.75
N LEU A 110 -9.63 -1.76 7.56
CA LEU A 110 -10.31 -2.87 6.88
C LEU A 110 -10.09 -4.20 7.59
N PHE A 111 -9.09 -4.33 8.47
CA PHE A 111 -8.72 -5.59 9.11
C PHE A 111 -8.81 -5.48 10.64
N PRO A 112 -9.99 -5.17 11.20
CA PRO A 112 -10.12 -4.90 12.64
C PRO A 112 -9.73 -6.09 13.52
N ASP A 113 -9.89 -7.31 13.01
CA ASP A 113 -9.57 -8.54 13.75
C ASP A 113 -8.07 -8.87 13.76
N ALA A 114 -7.25 -8.16 12.98
CA ALA A 114 -5.79 -8.30 13.00
C ALA A 114 -5.13 -7.58 14.19
N PHE A 115 -5.74 -6.50 14.69
CA PHE A 115 -5.23 -5.74 15.83
C PHE A 115 -5.07 -6.58 17.12
N PRO A 116 -6.08 -7.39 17.55
CA PRO A 116 -5.95 -8.32 18.67
C PRO A 116 -4.72 -9.23 18.62
N LEU A 117 -4.35 -9.65 17.40
CA LEU A 117 -3.29 -10.63 17.16
C LEU A 117 -1.90 -10.01 17.32
N HIS A 118 -1.78 -8.70 17.08
CA HIS A 118 -0.57 -7.96 17.42
C HIS A 118 -0.56 -7.57 18.90
N ARG A 119 -1.69 -7.07 19.42
CA ARG A 119 -1.84 -6.70 20.83
C ARG A 119 -3.20 -7.14 21.38
N PRO A 120 -3.23 -8.03 22.39
CA PRO A 120 -4.48 -8.60 22.90
C PRO A 120 -5.49 -7.58 23.45
N THR A 121 -5.05 -6.40 23.89
CA THR A 121 -5.91 -5.33 24.41
C THR A 121 -6.51 -4.44 23.31
N TRP A 122 -5.99 -4.50 22.09
CA TRP A 122 -6.41 -3.64 21.00
C TRP A 122 -7.67 -4.18 20.31
N ARG A 123 -8.73 -3.38 20.32
CA ARG A 123 -10.01 -3.69 19.67
C ARG A 123 -10.50 -2.45 18.95
N ILE A 124 -10.76 -2.58 17.65
CA ILE A 124 -11.40 -1.51 16.88
C ILE A 124 -12.88 -1.44 17.29
N PRO A 125 -13.39 -0.29 17.77
CA PRO A 125 -14.79 -0.16 18.15
C PRO A 125 -15.74 -0.41 16.98
N LYS A 126 -16.93 -0.95 17.27
CA LYS A 126 -17.96 -1.25 16.24
C LYS A 126 -18.37 -0.03 15.40
N GLN A 127 -18.24 1.19 15.93
CA GLN A 127 -18.53 2.41 15.18
C GLN A 127 -17.56 2.65 14.01
N LEU A 128 -16.34 2.12 14.09
CA LEU A 128 -15.31 2.24 13.06
C LEU A 128 -15.30 1.06 12.07
N GLN A 129 -15.87 -0.08 12.44
CA GLN A 129 -15.89 -1.30 11.62
C GLN A 129 -16.94 -1.25 10.50
N GLY A 130 -16.68 -1.94 9.39
CA GLY A 130 -17.63 -2.11 8.29
C GLY A 130 -18.00 -0.80 7.59
N LYS A 131 -17.15 0.22 7.69
CA LYS A 131 -17.35 1.54 7.09
C LYS A 131 -16.50 1.71 5.83
N ASP A 132 -16.81 2.75 5.07
CA ASP A 132 -15.93 3.26 4.02
C ASP A 132 -14.74 3.96 4.68
N THR A 133 -13.61 3.26 4.81
CA THR A 133 -12.42 3.80 5.47
C THR A 133 -11.70 4.82 4.60
N GLY A 134 -11.94 4.82 3.27
CA GLY A 134 -11.36 5.78 2.33
C GLY A 134 -11.97 7.19 2.40
N ARG A 135 -13.04 7.36 3.19
CA ARG A 135 -13.66 8.66 3.51
C ARG A 135 -13.26 9.21 4.87
N ARG A 136 -12.40 8.51 5.61
CA ARG A 136 -11.91 8.98 6.90
C ARG A 136 -10.83 10.02 6.67
N ARG A 137 -11.00 11.19 7.28
CA ARG A 137 -10.03 12.29 7.13
C ARG A 137 -8.72 12.01 7.88
N ASN A 138 -8.83 11.44 9.08
CA ASN A 138 -7.74 11.34 10.05
C ASN A 138 -7.66 9.89 10.60
N PRO A 139 -7.45 8.87 9.73
CA PRO A 139 -7.53 7.47 10.13
C PRO A 139 -6.47 7.08 11.18
N LYS A 140 -5.30 7.71 11.16
CA LYS A 140 -4.27 7.52 12.20
C LYS A 140 -4.73 8.05 13.55
N GLU A 141 -5.26 9.26 13.61
CA GLU A 141 -5.78 9.85 14.84
C GLU A 141 -6.95 9.03 15.38
N ASP A 142 -7.80 8.50 14.49
CA ASP A 142 -8.87 7.58 14.87
C ASP A 142 -8.30 6.34 15.59
N LEU A 143 -7.27 5.70 15.03
CA LEU A 143 -6.59 4.55 15.66
C LEU A 143 -5.96 4.93 17.00
N MET A 144 -5.21 6.03 17.06
CA MET A 144 -4.58 6.52 18.29
C MET A 144 -5.62 6.86 19.37
N SER A 145 -6.81 7.32 18.98
CA SER A 145 -7.88 7.66 19.92
C SER A 145 -8.55 6.45 20.56
N VAL A 146 -8.52 5.28 19.92
CA VAL A 146 -9.20 4.07 20.42
C VAL A 146 -8.25 3.00 20.94
N LEU A 147 -6.98 3.01 20.50
CA LEU A 147 -5.96 2.04 20.90
C LEU A 147 -4.94 2.72 21.82
N LYS A 148 -5.15 2.66 23.16
CA LYS A 148 -4.39 3.48 24.14
C LYS A 148 -3.40 2.76 25.04
N ASN A 149 -3.37 1.43 25.12
CA ASN A 149 -2.49 0.70 26.06
C ASN A 149 -1.77 -0.50 25.41
N PRO A 150 -0.58 -0.27 24.81
CA PRO A 150 0.05 1.03 24.54
C PRO A 150 -0.70 1.79 23.44
N SER A 151 -0.43 3.09 23.30
CA SER A 151 -0.94 3.89 22.18
C SER A 151 -0.50 3.30 20.84
N PHE A 152 -1.37 3.30 19.84
CA PHE A 152 -0.99 2.95 18.47
C PHE A 152 0.11 3.88 17.95
N ARG A 153 1.08 3.32 17.23
CA ARG A 153 2.11 4.02 16.47
C ARG A 153 2.06 3.53 15.03
N GLU A 154 2.43 4.38 14.07
CA GLU A 154 2.53 4.01 12.65
C GLU A 154 3.43 2.76 12.44
N SER A 155 4.49 2.65 13.24
CA SER A 155 5.39 1.49 13.24
C SER A 155 4.71 0.17 13.59
N ASP A 156 3.54 0.19 14.24
CA ASP A 156 2.76 -1.01 14.56
C ASP A 156 1.95 -1.50 13.34
N GLY A 157 1.67 -0.64 12.35
CA GLY A 157 0.88 -0.98 11.16
C GLY A 157 1.41 -2.19 10.36
N PRO A 158 2.72 -2.25 10.02
CA PRO A 158 3.32 -3.42 9.40
C PRO A 158 3.14 -4.72 10.20
N GLU A 159 3.28 -4.67 11.52
CA GLU A 159 3.14 -5.84 12.41
C GLU A 159 1.69 -6.32 12.50
N VAL A 160 0.73 -5.39 12.58
CA VAL A 160 -0.71 -5.73 12.54
C VAL A 160 -1.04 -6.50 11.27
N LEU A 161 -0.56 -6.05 10.11
CA LEU A 161 -0.80 -6.76 8.85
C LEU A 161 -0.02 -8.07 8.76
N ALA A 162 1.20 -8.15 9.28
CA ALA A 162 1.93 -9.42 9.33
C ALA A 162 1.17 -10.48 10.13
N ARG A 163 0.58 -10.10 11.27
CA ARG A 163 -0.27 -10.98 12.09
C ARG A 163 -1.57 -11.33 11.38
N GLY A 164 -2.19 -10.36 10.70
CA GLY A 164 -3.37 -10.60 9.86
C GLY A 164 -3.09 -11.60 8.73
N LEU A 165 -1.95 -11.46 8.05
CA LEU A 165 -1.53 -12.37 6.98
C LEU A 165 -1.35 -13.79 7.51
N ALA A 166 -0.61 -13.95 8.62
CA ALA A 166 -0.33 -15.25 9.23
C ALA A 166 -1.59 -16.00 9.70
N ASN A 167 -2.70 -15.28 9.90
CA ASN A 167 -3.97 -15.84 10.35
C ASN A 167 -5.05 -15.82 9.25
N GLY A 168 -4.68 -15.53 8.00
CA GLY A 168 -5.63 -15.52 6.87
C GLY A 168 -6.76 -14.50 7.02
N LEU A 169 -6.47 -13.33 7.59
CA LEU A 169 -7.46 -12.27 7.79
C LEU A 169 -7.44 -11.18 6.71
N LEU A 170 -6.37 -11.13 5.89
CA LEU A 170 -6.19 -10.06 4.91
C LEU A 170 -6.96 -10.27 3.60
N ASP A 171 -7.55 -11.45 3.39
CA ASP A 171 -8.39 -11.77 2.23
C ASP A 171 -9.84 -11.28 2.40
N LYS A 172 -10.24 -10.90 3.62
CA LYS A 172 -11.62 -10.54 4.00
C LYS A 172 -11.66 -9.15 4.64
N PRO A 173 -11.53 -8.08 3.84
CA PRO A 173 -11.68 -6.72 4.35
C PRO A 173 -13.09 -6.50 4.93
N ASN A 174 -13.16 -5.87 6.10
CA ASN A 174 -14.39 -5.50 6.81
C ASN A 174 -14.72 -4.02 6.55
N GLY A 175 -15.49 -3.79 5.49
CA GLY A 175 -15.87 -2.45 5.03
C GLY A 175 -15.44 -2.22 3.58
N SER A 176 -15.21 -0.97 3.22
CA SER A 176 -14.76 -0.61 1.88
C SER A 176 -13.68 0.45 1.92
N ASN A 177 -12.80 0.44 0.92
CA ASN A 177 -11.88 1.53 0.65
C ASN A 177 -11.53 1.49 -0.83
N ARG A 178 -11.94 2.50 -1.59
CA ARG A 178 -11.72 2.53 -3.04
C ARG A 178 -10.23 2.46 -3.39
N SER A 179 -9.37 3.17 -2.66
CA SER A 179 -7.92 3.18 -2.94
C SER A 179 -7.24 1.82 -2.69
N TYR A 180 -7.68 1.09 -1.67
CA TYR A 180 -7.26 -0.29 -1.43
C TYR A 180 -7.72 -1.19 -2.58
N ASN A 181 -9.00 -1.11 -2.96
CA ASN A 181 -9.56 -1.94 -4.03
C ASN A 181 -8.88 -1.68 -5.38
N GLU A 182 -8.55 -0.42 -5.70
CA GLU A 182 -7.78 -0.06 -6.89
C GLU A 182 -6.36 -0.64 -6.83
N PHE A 183 -5.69 -0.55 -5.68
CA PHE A 183 -4.38 -1.18 -5.49
C PHE A 183 -4.43 -2.70 -5.70
N ILE A 184 -5.38 -3.40 -5.08
CA ILE A 184 -5.55 -4.85 -5.26
C ILE A 184 -5.93 -5.20 -6.70
N GLY A 185 -6.81 -4.41 -7.32
CA GLY A 185 -7.22 -4.60 -8.72
C GLY A 185 -6.06 -4.45 -9.69
N ASP A 186 -5.18 -3.49 -9.48
CA ASP A 186 -3.97 -3.32 -10.30
C ASP A 186 -2.95 -4.43 -10.04
N LEU A 187 -2.78 -4.83 -8.78
CA LEU A 187 -1.84 -5.88 -8.39
C LEU A 187 -2.24 -7.26 -8.94
N THR A 188 -3.51 -7.64 -8.84
CA THR A 188 -4.00 -8.96 -9.26
C THR A 188 -3.97 -9.17 -10.78
N ARG A 189 -3.89 -8.09 -11.56
CA ARG A 189 -3.66 -8.14 -13.02
C ARG A 189 -2.21 -8.38 -13.40
N TRP A 190 -1.30 -8.33 -12.45
CA TRP A 190 0.12 -8.55 -12.70
C TRP A 190 0.37 -10.02 -13.02
N GLU A 191 0.88 -10.26 -14.23
CA GLU A 191 1.31 -11.58 -14.67
C GLU A 191 2.45 -12.12 -13.82
N ILE A 192 2.35 -13.39 -13.45
CA ILE A 192 3.40 -14.06 -12.67
C ILE A 192 4.62 -14.25 -13.60
N PRO A 193 5.80 -13.73 -13.24
CA PRO A 193 7.02 -14.01 -13.97
C PRO A 193 7.26 -15.51 -14.00
N ARG A 194 7.51 -16.07 -15.19
CA ARG A 194 7.83 -17.49 -15.38
C ARG A 194 9.32 -17.75 -15.19
#